data_AF-A0A8J2KRQ2-F1
#
_entry.id   AF-A0A8J2KRQ2-F1
#
_cell.length_a   1.000
_cell.length_b   1.000
_cell.length_c   1.000
_cell.angle_alpha   90.00
_cell.angle_beta   90.00
_cell.angle_gamma   90.00
#
_symmetry.space_group_name_H-M   'P 1'
#
loop_
_entity.id
_entity.type
_entity.pdbx_description
1 polymer ?
#
loop_
_entity_poly.entity_id
_entity_poly.type
_entity_poly.pdbx_seq_one_letter_code
_entity_poly.pdbx_strand_id
1 'polypeptide(L)' 'MNEQCQRREGRSDARVYSKSTPDALCLELHCEWPTPGGGGYTNRKQKFRALDGSSCGTSGKRCREGSCV' A
#
# COMPACT_ATOMS: atom_id res chain seq x y z
N MET A 1 1.31 6.47 0.55
CA MET A 1 0.95 5.07 0.89
C MET A 1 2.15 4.15 1.03
N ASN A 2 3.11 4.17 0.09
CA ASN A 2 4.33 3.36 0.19
C ASN A 2 5.07 3.56 1.51
N GLU A 3 5.19 4.81 1.97
CA GLU A 3 5.82 5.13 3.26
C GLU A 3 5.15 4.43 4.46
N GLN A 4 3.84 4.22 4.42
CA GLN A 4 3.16 3.45 5.47
C GLN A 4 3.56 1.97 5.41
N CYS A 5 3.65 1.40 4.21
CA CYS A 5 4.17 0.05 4.03
C CYS A 5 5.60 -0.08 4.55
N GLN A 6 6.46 0.90 4.27
CA GLN A 6 7.85 0.91 4.70
C GLN A 6 7.99 1.00 6.22
N ARG A 7 7.29 1.97 6.83
CA ARG A 7 7.29 2.18 8.28
C ARG A 7 6.72 0.97 9.03
N ARG A 8 5.67 0.33 8.50
CA ARG A 8 5.04 -0.81 9.18
C ARG A 8 5.87 -2.09 9.09
N GLU A 9 6.49 -2.35 7.95
CA GLU A 9 7.31 -3.54 7.77
C GLU A 9 8.76 -3.36 8.22
N GLY A 10 9.18 -2.13 8.51
CA GLY A 10 10.58 -1.80 8.73
C GLY A 10 11.45 -2.02 7.49
N ARG A 11 10.87 -1.89 6.29
CA ARG A 11 11.54 -2.15 5.00
C ARG A 11 11.41 -0.97 4.06
N SER A 12 12.53 -0.34 3.71
CA SER A 12 12.56 0.78 2.76
C SER A 12 12.13 0.38 1.34
N ASP A 13 12.25 -0.89 0.99
CA ASP A 13 11.83 -1.48 -0.30
C ASP A 13 10.33 -1.85 -0.37
N ALA A 14 9.59 -1.73 0.73
CA ALA A 14 8.16 -2.00 0.73
C ALA A 14 7.35 -0.91 0.02
N ARG A 15 6.39 -1.32 -0.79
CA ARG A 15 5.50 -0.44 -1.54
C ARG A 15 4.08 -0.96 -1.50
N VAL A 16 3.14 -0.11 -1.90
CA VAL A 16 1.75 -0.52 -2.03
C VAL A 16 1.58 -1.46 -3.22
N TYR A 17 0.74 -2.48 -3.07
CA TYR A 17 0.42 -3.41 -4.12
C TYR A 17 -0.47 -2.73 -5.17
N SER A 18 0.09 -2.53 -6.37
CA SER A 18 -0.50 -1.62 -7.36
C SER A 18 -1.74 -2.18 -8.08
N LYS A 19 -2.14 -3.43 -7.83
CA LYS A 19 -3.37 -4.02 -8.39
C LYS A 19 -4.61 -3.84 -7.50
N SER A 20 -4.46 -3.31 -6.28
CA SER A 20 -5.62 -2.99 -5.44
C SER A 20 -6.32 -1.74 -5.99
N THR A 21 -7.66 -1.76 -6.03
CA THR A 21 -8.44 -0.59 -6.42
C THR A 21 -8.20 0.57 -5.43
N PRO A 22 -8.38 1.83 -5.84
CA PRO A 22 -8.12 2.98 -4.95
C PRO A 22 -8.90 2.92 -3.64
N ASP A 23 -10.15 2.44 -3.68
CA ASP A 23 -10.99 2.24 -2.49
C ASP A 23 -10.47 1.08 -1.63
N ALA A 24 -10.07 -0.02 -2.27
CA ALA A 24 -9.47 -1.15 -1.55
C ALA A 24 -8.19 -0.72 -0.83
N LEU A 25 -7.37 0.16 -1.42
CA LEU A 25 -6.18 0.70 -0.76
C LEU A 25 -6.51 1.47 0.53
N CYS A 26 -7.67 2.13 0.58
CA CYS A 26 -8.12 2.89 1.73
C CYS A 26 -8.71 2.01 2.83
N LEU A 27 -9.46 0.96 2.49
CA LEU A 27 -9.96 -0.03 3.45
C LEU A 27 -8.84 -0.95 3.95
N GLU A 28 -8.01 -1.42 3.04
CA GLU A 28 -7.02 -2.45 3.27
C GLU A 28 -5.79 -2.24 2.38
N LEU A 29 -4.74 -1.71 2.99
CA LEU A 29 -3.46 -1.49 2.35
C LEU A 29 -2.71 -2.82 2.23
N HIS A 30 -2.56 -3.31 1.00
CA HIS A 30 -1.70 -4.43 0.66
C HIS A 30 -0.32 -3.89 0.38
N CYS A 31 0.67 -4.39 1.12
CA CYS A 31 2.06 -4.03 0.91
C CYS A 31 2.78 -5.17 0.23
N GLU A 32 3.60 -4.84 -0.76
CA GLU A 32 4.45 -5.76 -1.49
C GLU A 32 5.92 -5.33 -1.36
N TRP A 33 6.85 -6.30 -1.32
CA TRP A 33 8.29 -6.01 -1.36
C TRP A 33 9.08 -7.16 -2.00
N PRO A 34 10.24 -6.86 -2.63
CA PRO A 34 11.06 -7.88 -3.28
C PRO A 34 11.60 -8.89 -2.25
N THR A 35 11.61 -10.18 -2.61
CA THR A 35 12.30 -11.20 -1.81
C THR A 35 13.81 -11.07 -2.04
N PRO A 36 14.62 -10.95 -0.97
CA PRO A 36 16.07 -10.94 -1.12
C PRO A 36 16.54 -12.28 -1.70
N GLY A 37 17.25 -12.24 -2.84
CA GLY A 37 17.89 -13.41 -3.46
C GLY A 37 17.07 -14.19 -4.48
N GLY A 38 15.85 -13.77 -4.84
CA GLY A 38 14.99 -14.50 -5.79
C GLY A 38 14.39 -13.61 -6.89
N GLY A 39 14.74 -13.90 -8.15
CA GLY A 39 14.36 -13.13 -9.35
C GLY A 39 12.90 -13.24 -9.77
N GLY A 40 11.95 -12.90 -8.89
CA GLY A 40 10.55 -12.75 -9.31
C GLY A 40 9.46 -12.86 -8.25
N TYR A 41 9.77 -13.16 -6.99
CA TYR A 41 8.73 -13.32 -5.96
C TYR A 41 8.63 -12.07 -5.09
N THR A 42 7.54 -11.32 -5.25
CA THR A 42 7.19 -10.21 -4.37
C THR A 42 6.39 -10.74 -3.19
N ASN A 43 6.93 -10.61 -1.97
CA ASN A 43 6.18 -10.90 -0.75
C ASN A 43 5.00 -9.95 -0.68
N ARG A 44 3.81 -10.46 -0.33
CA ARG A 44 2.60 -9.66 -0.13
C ARG A 44 2.06 -9.89 1.27
N LYS A 45 1.72 -8.81 1.96
CA LYS A 45 0.93 -8.87 3.19
C LYS A 45 -0.22 -7.85 3.11
N GLN A 46 -1.42 -8.31 3.45
CA GLN A 46 -2.46 -7.44 4.01
C GLN A 46 -1.98 -6.96 5.36
N LYS A 47 -2.10 -5.65 5.63
CA LYS A 47 -1.60 -5.15 6.90
C LYS A 47 -2.55 -4.25 7.65
N PHE A 48 -3.18 -3.25 7.02
CA PHE A 48 -3.96 -2.25 7.75
C PHE A 48 -4.74 -1.33 6.82
N ARG A 49 -5.74 -0.65 7.37
CA ARG A 49 -6.44 0.47 6.74
C ARG A 49 -5.47 1.63 6.50
N ALA A 50 -5.44 2.19 5.29
CA ALA A 50 -4.60 3.35 5.03
C ALA A 50 -5.05 4.55 5.89
N LEU A 51 -4.09 5.39 6.27
CA LEU A 51 -4.40 6.62 6.99
C LEU A 51 -5.26 7.55 6.14
N ASP A 52 -6.22 8.23 6.77
CA ASP A 52 -6.95 9.32 6.13
C ASP A 52 -6.00 10.41 5.60
N GLY A 53 -6.32 10.96 4.45
CA GLY A 53 -5.47 11.90 3.71
C GLY A 53 -4.40 11.24 2.83
N SER A 54 -4.24 9.91 2.90
CA SER A 54 -3.29 9.19 2.04
C SER A 54 -3.72 9.22 0.59
N SER A 55 -2.81 9.57 -0.32
CA SER A 55 -3.07 9.56 -1.75
C SER A 55 -3.46 8.17 -2.24
N CYS A 56 -4.65 8.03 -2.82
CA CYS A 56 -5.19 6.80 -3.37
C CYS A 56 -5.38 6.97 -4.90
N GLY A 57 -4.41 6.50 -5.69
CA GLY A 57 -4.46 6.61 -7.16
C GLY A 57 -3.89 7.92 -7.75
N THR A 58 -4.27 8.20 -9.01
CA THR A 58 -3.51 9.11 -9.92
C THR A 58 -4.06 10.54 -10.02
N SER A 59 -5.20 10.86 -9.40
CA SER A 59 -5.91 12.13 -9.63
C SER A 59 -6.20 12.92 -8.34
N GLY A 60 -5.19 13.09 -7.48
CA GLY A 60 -5.31 13.90 -6.25
C GLY A 60 -6.26 13.33 -5.18
N LYS A 61 -6.87 12.17 -5.45
CA LYS A 61 -7.79 11.50 -4.52
C LYS A 61 -7.06 11.05 -3.27
N ARG A 62 -7.75 11.13 -2.13
CA ARG A 62 -7.25 10.78 -0.82
C ARG A 62 -8.19 9.83 -0.11
N CYS A 63 -7.62 8.99 0.74
CA CYS A 63 -8.42 8.16 1.62
C CYS A 63 -9.20 9.03 2.60
N ARG A 64 -10.50 8.79 2.67
CA ARG A 64 -11.39 9.36 3.67
C ARG A 64 -12.38 8.30 4.12
N GLU A 65 -12.34 7.95 5.39
CA GLU A 65 -13.19 6.93 6.01
C GLU A 65 -13.21 5.60 5.24
N GLY A 66 -12.06 5.20 4.67
CA GLY A 66 -11.93 3.93 3.94
C GLY A 66 -12.33 4.03 2.47
N SER A 67 -12.81 5.17 1.99
CA SER A 67 -13.06 5.38 0.56
C SER A 67 -12.05 6.33 -0.06
N CYS A 68 -11.85 6.20 -1.36
CA CYS A 68 -10.93 7.03 -2.11
C CYS A 68 -11.67 8.19 -2.79
N VAL A 69 -11.59 9.38 -2.20
CA VAL A 69 -12.36 10.57 -2.60
C VAL A 69 -11.48 11.71 -3.11
#